data_AF-A0A927XUS3-F1
#
_entry.id   AF-A0A927XUS3-F1
#
_cell.length_a   1.000
_cell.length_b   1.000
_cell.length_c   1.000
_cell.angle_alpha   90.00
_cell.angle_beta   90.00
_cell.angle_gamma   90.00
#
_symmetry.space_group_name_H-M   'P 1'
#
loop_
_entity.id
_entity.type
_entity.pdbx_description
1 polymer ?
#
loop_
_entity_poly.entity_id
_entity_poly.type
_entity_poly.pdbx_seq_one_letter_code
_entity_poly.pdbx_strand_id
1 'polypeptide(L)'
;MDNKKYIFPMNYKQKEKFLGVIDYKVLMVSVVIGGVVFYLLKNIAIDIIYKIVLFIFFAGIPIVFILVGANGENMIDFMCFVLKYFIKERVYVYKKVEEEDKFYEIYKKLVSYKKY
;
A
#
# COMPACT_ATOMS: atom_id res chain seq x y z
N MET A 1 -9.83 -26.25 33.03
CA MET A 1 -9.90 -24.95 32.34
C MET A 1 -8.63 -24.81 31.52
N ASP A 2 -8.76 -24.88 30.19
CA ASP A 2 -7.63 -24.99 29.28
C ASP A 2 -6.94 -23.61 29.12
N ASN A 3 -5.72 -23.48 29.63
CA ASN A 3 -5.00 -22.21 29.78
C ASN A 3 -4.25 -21.90 28.47
N LYS A 4 -4.98 -21.51 27.42
CA LYS A 4 -4.40 -21.21 26.11
C LYS A 4 -3.56 -19.93 26.18
N LYS A 5 -2.25 -20.10 26.32
CA LYS A 5 -1.26 -19.02 26.28
C LYS A 5 -1.03 -18.61 24.83
N TYR A 6 -1.60 -17.47 24.42
CA TYR A 6 -1.32 -16.90 23.10
C TYR A 6 0.15 -16.45 23.05
N ILE A 7 0.97 -17.19 22.31
CA ILE A 7 2.34 -16.79 21.99
C ILE A 7 2.26 -15.95 20.72
N PHE A 8 2.24 -14.63 20.86
CA PHE A 8 2.40 -13.75 19.70
C PHE A 8 3.87 -13.83 19.25
N PRO A 9 4.15 -14.23 17.99
CA PRO A 9 5.52 -14.30 17.50
C PRO A 9 6.14 -12.89 17.52
N MET A 10 7.28 -12.73 18.19
CA MET A 10 8.00 -11.44 18.30
C MET A 10 8.41 -10.84 16.94
N ASN A 11 8.37 -11.65 15.88
CA ASN A 11 8.71 -11.22 14.52
C ASN A 11 7.53 -10.59 13.76
N TYR A 12 6.33 -10.56 14.34
CA TYR A 12 5.16 -9.89 13.76
C TYR A 12 5.09 -8.46 14.31
N LYS A 13 5.41 -7.46 13.47
CA LYS A 13 5.07 -6.08 13.78
C LYS A 13 3.55 -5.92 13.65
N GLN A 14 2.84 -6.11 14.76
CA GLN A 14 1.42 -5.84 14.82
C GLN A 14 1.21 -4.36 14.51
N LYS A 15 0.80 -4.06 13.28
CA LYS A 15 0.41 -2.69 12.90
C LYS A 15 -0.85 -2.37 13.70
N GLU A 16 -0.82 -1.25 14.39
CA GLU A 16 -2.01 -0.76 15.09
C GLU A 16 -3.10 -0.50 14.05
N LYS A 17 -4.28 -1.09 14.29
CA LYS A 17 -5.46 -0.95 13.44
C LYS A 17 -6.58 -0.33 14.27
N PHE A 18 -7.26 0.65 13.71
CA PHE A 18 -8.49 1.18 14.25
C PHE A 18 -9.56 0.07 14.29
N LEU A 19 -10.14 -0.15 15.48
CA LEU A 19 -11.09 -1.23 15.77
C LEU A 19 -10.55 -2.64 15.44
N GLY A 20 -9.22 -2.82 15.32
CA GLY A 20 -8.60 -4.09 14.95
C GLY A 20 -8.74 -4.48 13.47
N VAL A 21 -9.49 -3.71 12.67
CA VAL A 21 -9.83 -4.05 11.28
C VAL A 21 -9.18 -3.08 10.29
N ILE A 22 -9.24 -1.78 10.56
CA ILE A 22 -8.87 -0.73 9.60
C ILE A 22 -7.46 -0.20 9.91
N ASP A 23 -6.55 -0.18 8.95
CA ASP A 23 -5.23 0.44 9.14
C ASP A 23 -5.38 1.97 9.31
N TYR A 24 -4.63 2.56 10.25
CA TYR A 24 -4.64 4.02 10.47
C TYR A 24 -4.29 4.81 9.21
N LYS A 25 -3.44 4.27 8.32
CA LYS A 25 -3.17 4.90 7.02
C LYS A 25 -4.43 5.03 6.18
N VAL A 26 -5.20 3.94 6.09
CA VAL A 26 -6.47 3.91 5.36
C VAL A 26 -7.43 4.92 5.96
N LEU A 27 -7.57 4.91 7.29
CA LEU A 27 -8.44 5.85 8.00
C LEU A 27 -8.07 7.31 7.73
N MET A 28 -6.78 7.67 7.81
CA MET A 28 -6.32 9.02 7.53
C MET A 28 -6.66 9.47 6.10
N VAL A 29 -6.38 8.62 5.10
CA VAL A 29 -6.70 8.94 3.71
C VAL A 29 -8.20 9.08 3.49
N SER A 30 -9.02 8.22 4.11
CA SER A 30 -10.49 8.32 4.04
C SER A 30 -10.99 9.65 4.63
N VAL A 31 -10.44 10.09 5.76
CA VAL A 31 -10.79 11.38 6.38
C VAL A 31 -10.41 12.54 5.46
N VAL A 32 -9.22 12.50 4.85
CA VAL A 32 -8.77 13.54 3.90
C VAL A 32 -9.68 13.60 2.68
N ILE A 33 -10.01 12.47 2.05
CA ILE A 33 -10.91 12.41 0.90
C ILE A 33 -12.29 12.97 1.26
N GLY A 34 -12.87 12.51 2.38
CA GLY A 34 -14.16 12.99 2.86
C GLY A 34 -14.14 14.49 3.14
N GLY A 35 -13.10 14.99 3.79
CA GLY A 35 -12.94 16.42 4.09
C GLY A 35 -12.84 17.29 2.83
N VAL A 36 -12.06 16.86 1.84
CA VAL A 36 -11.93 17.57 0.57
C VAL A 36 -13.25 17.61 -0.19
N VAL A 37 -13.92 16.46 -0.35
CA VAL A 37 -15.22 16.39 -1.06
C VAL A 37 -16.28 17.21 -0.33
N PHE A 38 -16.33 17.14 1.00
CA PHE A 38 -17.25 17.95 1.81
C PHE A 38 -17.02 19.45 1.62
N TYR A 39 -15.75 19.88 1.65
CA TYR A 39 -15.39 21.28 1.42
C TYR A 39 -15.82 21.76 0.02
N LEU A 40 -15.61 20.94 -1.01
CA LEU A 40 -16.05 21.26 -2.38
C LEU A 40 -17.58 21.38 -2.46
N LEU A 41 -18.32 20.41 -1.93
CA LEU A 41 -19.79 20.40 -1.97
C LEU A 41 -20.43 21.50 -1.14
N LYS A 42 -19.76 21.95 -0.06
CA LYS A 42 -20.20 23.10 0.75
C LYS A 42 -20.36 24.35 -0.10
N ASN A 43 -19.45 24.58 -1.04
CA ASN A 43 -19.43 25.79 -1.88
C ASN A 43 -20.45 25.75 -3.04
N ILE A 44 -21.13 24.62 -3.25
CA ILE A 44 -22.13 24.48 -4.31
C ILE A 44 -23.53 24.76 -3.76
N ALA A 45 -24.27 25.66 -4.41
CA ALA A 45 -25.65 26.00 -4.05
C ALA A 45 -26.65 25.01 -4.69
N ILE A 46 -26.69 23.80 -4.14
CA ILE A 46 -27.64 22.73 -4.52
C ILE A 46 -28.35 22.20 -3.26
N ASP A 47 -29.47 21.49 -3.47
CA ASP A 47 -30.23 20.86 -2.38
C ASP A 47 -29.37 19.86 -1.59
N ILE A 48 -29.66 19.74 -0.30
CA ILE A 48 -28.94 18.84 0.61
C ILE A 48 -28.98 17.38 0.16
N ILE A 49 -30.08 16.93 -0.45
CA ILE A 49 -30.21 15.56 -0.97
C ILE A 49 -29.19 15.33 -2.09
N TYR A 50 -29.07 16.26 -3.03
CA TYR A 50 -28.07 16.17 -4.10
C TYR A 50 -26.64 16.23 -3.55
N LYS A 51 -26.38 17.04 -2.51
CA LYS A 51 -25.06 17.04 -1.83
C LYS A 51 -24.72 15.68 -1.25
N ILE A 52 -25.67 15.02 -0.59
CA ILE A 52 -25.46 13.69 -0.01
C ILE A 52 -25.16 12.66 -1.11
N VAL A 53 -25.93 12.66 -2.20
CA VAL A 53 -25.71 11.74 -3.33
C VAL A 53 -24.31 11.95 -3.94
N LEU A 54 -23.92 13.20 -4.18
CA LEU A 54 -22.59 13.53 -4.70
C LEU A 54 -21.49 13.14 -3.71
N PHE A 55 -21.71 13.34 -2.41
CA PHE A 55 -20.74 12.94 -1.38
C PHE A 55 -20.51 11.43 -1.38
N ILE A 56 -21.59 10.63 -1.43
CA ILE A 56 -21.48 9.16 -1.50
C ILE A 56 -20.75 8.72 -2.77
N PHE A 57 -21.05 9.35 -3.91
CA PHE A 57 -20.41 9.02 -5.17
C PHE A 57 -18.91 9.37 -5.17
N PHE A 58 -18.56 10.59 -4.77
CA PHE A 58 -17.18 11.10 -4.86
C PHE A 58 -16.28 10.72 -3.68
N ALA A 59 -16.82 10.49 -2.48
CA ALA A 59 -16.05 10.07 -1.31
C ALA A 59 -16.31 8.60 -0.95
N GLY A 60 -17.56 8.15 -0.95
CA GLY A 60 -17.94 6.80 -0.54
C GLY A 60 -17.34 5.71 -1.41
N ILE A 61 -17.49 5.79 -2.74
CA ILE A 61 -16.97 4.77 -3.67
C ILE A 61 -15.43 4.63 -3.53
N PRO A 62 -14.64 5.72 -3.58
CA PRO A 62 -13.19 5.62 -3.37
C PRO A 62 -12.80 5.08 -1.99
N ILE A 63 -13.50 5.47 -0.92
CA ILE A 63 -13.21 4.99 0.44
C ILE A 63 -13.43 3.47 0.54
N VAL A 64 -14.53 2.96 -0.03
CA VAL A 64 -14.80 1.52 -0.08
C VAL A 64 -13.68 0.79 -0.83
N PHE A 65 -13.24 1.34 -1.97
CA PHE A 65 -12.15 0.76 -2.75
C PHE A 65 -10.83 0.70 -1.95
N ILE A 66 -10.52 1.73 -1.17
CA ILE A 66 -9.33 1.76 -0.31
C ILE A 66 -9.44 0.74 0.84
N LEU A 67 -10.64 0.57 1.41
CA LEU A 67 -10.90 -0.34 2.52
C LEU A 67 -10.83 -1.83 2.13
N VAL A 68 -11.28 -2.19 0.93
CA VAL A 68 -11.23 -3.59 0.46
C VAL A 68 -9.78 -4.09 0.36
N GLY A 69 -8.84 -3.19 0.07
CA GLY A 69 -7.43 -3.56 -0.10
C GLY A 69 -7.20 -4.43 -1.34
N ALA A 70 -5.94 -4.79 -1.59
CA ALA A 70 -5.57 -5.75 -2.62
C ALA A 70 -4.73 -6.86 -1.99
N ASN A 71 -5.18 -8.12 -2.09
CA ASN A 71 -4.45 -9.30 -1.63
C ASN A 71 -3.94 -9.23 -0.18
N GLY A 72 -4.70 -8.64 0.73
CA GLY A 72 -4.34 -8.53 2.15
C GLY A 72 -3.39 -7.37 2.49
N GLU A 73 -2.99 -6.57 1.49
CA GLU A 73 -2.27 -5.31 1.69
C GLU A 73 -3.22 -4.11 1.58
N ASN A 74 -2.81 -3.00 2.20
CA ASN A 74 -3.53 -1.73 2.08
C ASN A 74 -3.49 -1.26 0.63
N MET A 75 -4.63 -0.86 0.06
CA MET A 75 -4.71 -0.39 -1.33
C MET A 75 -3.80 0.84 -1.57
N ILE A 76 -3.60 1.66 -0.55
CA ILE A 76 -2.68 2.82 -0.59
C ILE A 76 -1.25 2.37 -0.83
N ASP A 77 -0.78 1.34 -0.12
CA ASP A 77 0.59 0.85 -0.24
C ASP A 77 0.81 0.25 -1.65
N PHE A 78 -0.18 -0.48 -2.18
CA PHE A 78 -0.18 -0.97 -3.56
C PHE A 78 -0.13 0.18 -4.58
N MET A 79 -0.96 1.21 -4.45
CA MET A 79 -0.95 2.36 -5.34
C MET A 79 0.38 3.12 -5.30
N CYS A 80 0.95 3.34 -4.11
CA CYS A 80 2.27 3.94 -3.96
C CYS A 80 3.36 3.09 -4.63
N PHE A 81 3.29 1.77 -4.54
CA PHE A 81 4.21 0.88 -5.22
C PHE A 81 4.09 0.98 -6.75
N VAL A 82 2.87 0.93 -7.28
CA VAL A 82 2.59 1.09 -8.71
C VAL A 82 3.10 2.43 -9.22
N LEU A 83 2.81 3.53 -8.52
CA LEU A 83 3.30 4.86 -8.87
C LEU A 83 4.84 4.93 -8.83
N LYS A 84 5.46 4.34 -7.80
CA LYS A 84 6.92 4.27 -7.69
C LYS A 84 7.53 3.47 -8.84
N TYR A 85 6.88 2.40 -9.27
CA TYR A 85 7.30 1.60 -10.41
C TYR A 85 7.32 2.43 -11.70
N PHE A 86 6.24 3.14 -12.01
CA PHE A 86 6.17 4.02 -13.18
C PHE A 86 7.21 5.15 -13.15
N ILE A 87 7.49 5.73 -11.98
CA ILE A 87 8.46 6.83 -11.84
C ILE A 87 9.91 6.32 -11.90
N LYS A 88 10.21 5.15 -11.32
CA LYS A 88 11.57 4.59 -11.18
C LYS A 88 11.84 3.39 -12.07
N GLU A 89 11.15 3.28 -13.20
CA GLU A 89 11.24 2.15 -14.13
C GLU A 89 12.69 1.78 -14.47
N ARG A 90 13.59 2.78 -14.60
CA ARG A 90 15.00 2.57 -14.96
C ARG A 90 15.94 2.14 -13.83
N VAL A 91 15.60 2.37 -12.56
CA VAL A 91 16.50 2.05 -11.43
C VAL A 91 16.50 0.55 -11.13
N TYR A 92 15.34 -0.10 -11.26
CA TYR A 92 15.21 -1.54 -11.03
C TYR A 92 15.81 -2.38 -12.17
N VAL A 93 15.66 -1.91 -13.42
CA VAL A 93 16.32 -2.53 -14.58
C VAL A 93 17.84 -2.43 -14.46
N TYR A 94 18.37 -1.25 -14.10
CA TYR A 94 19.82 -1.04 -14.01
C TYR A 94 20.46 -1.84 -12.86
N LYS A 95 19.83 -1.86 -11.67
CA LYS A 95 20.35 -2.64 -10.53
C LYS A 95 20.38 -4.14 -10.80
N LYS A 96 19.38 -4.66 -11.53
CA LYS A 96 19.34 -6.08 -11.90
C LYS A 96 20.49 -6.46 -12.84
N VAL A 97 20.80 -5.62 -13.83
CA VAL A 97 21.93 -5.84 -14.75
C VAL A 97 23.26 -5.85 -13.98
N GLU A 98 23.46 -4.91 -13.05
CA GLU A 98 24.70 -4.83 -12.26
C GLU A 98 24.89 -6.04 -11.31
N GLU A 99 23.80 -6.61 -10.77
CA GLU A 99 23.84 -7.84 -9.97
C GLU A 99 24.13 -9.09 -10.81
N GLU A 100 23.58 -9.19 -12.02
CA GLU A 100 23.88 -10.27 -12.98
C GLU A 100 25.35 -10.22 -13.42
N ASP A 101 25.91 -9.04 -13.69
CA ASP A 101 27.32 -8.86 -14.05
C ASP A 101 28.26 -9.27 -12.91
N LYS A 102 27.94 -8.89 -11.67
CA LYS A 102 28.71 -9.30 -10.47
C LYS A 102 28.63 -10.81 -10.24
N PHE A 103 27.47 -11.42 -10.46
CA PHE A 103 27.32 -12.87 -10.33
C PHE A 103 28.17 -13.62 -11.38
N TYR A 104 28.17 -13.13 -12.63
CA TYR A 104 28.96 -13.73 -13.71
C TYR A 104 30.48 -13.65 -13.45
N GLU A 105 30.97 -12.51 -12.96
CA GLU A 105 32.36 -12.34 -12.52
C GLU A 105 32.77 -13.36 -11.44
N ILE A 106 31.93 -13.54 -10.42
CA ILE A 106 32.17 -14.49 -9.32
C ILE A 106 32.17 -15.93 -9.86
N TYR A 107 31.20 -16.30 -10.68
CA TYR A 107 31.12 -17.62 -11.30
C TYR A 107 32.37 -17.94 -12.12
N LYS A 108 32.83 -16.99 -12.94
CA LYS A 108 34.05 -17.16 -13.76
C LYS A 108 35.29 -17.37 -12.90
N LYS A 109 35.44 -16.63 -11.79
CA LYS A 109 36.51 -16.86 -10.81
C LYS A 109 36.46 -18.27 -10.23
N LEU A 110 35.29 -18.72 -9.77
CA LEU A 110 35.10 -20.04 -9.16
C LEU A 110 35.40 -21.18 -10.15
N VAL A 111 34.97 -21.06 -11.40
CA VAL A 111 35.27 -22.05 -12.45
C VAL A 111 36.75 -22.07 -12.81
N SER A 112 37.44 -20.92 -12.83
CA SER A 112 38.89 -20.87 -13.08
C SER A 112 39.70 -21.53 -11.96
N TYR A 113 39.24 -21.41 -10.71
CA TYR A 113 39.89 -22.00 -9.54
C TYR A 113 39.76 -23.53 -9.50
N LYS A 114 38.69 -24.08 -10.09
CA LYS A 114 38.46 -25.53 -10.20
C LYS A 114 39.30 -26.22 -11.28
N LYS A 115 40.05 -25.45 -12.09
CA LYS A 115 40.84 -25.95 -13.23
C LYS A 115 42.33 -26.18 -12.91
N TYR A 116 42.73 -25.94 -11.67
CA TYR A 116 44.03 -26.24 -11.07
C TYR A 116 43.82 -27.17 -9.88
#